data_AF-A0A7V8YJG8-F1
#
_entry.id   AF-A0A7V8YJG8-F1
#
_cell.length_a   1.000
_cell.length_b   1.000
_cell.length_c   1.000
_cell.angle_alpha   90.00
_cell.angle_beta   90.00
_cell.angle_gamma   90.00
#
_symmetry.space_group_name_H-M   'P 1'
#
loop_
_entity.id
_entity.type
_entity.pdbx_description
1 polymer ?
#
loop_
_entity_poly.entity_id
_entity_poly.type
_entity_poly.pdbx_seq_one_letter_code
_entity_poly.pdbx_strand_id
1 'polypeptide(L)'
;MADDVDLIPDDLDALVTAVTAAFRDQADAHQLLRRIGYPLDRAPNFAVDHRYAWTAVFGDLASGVVETPYRRLITEAHDKRPYNPTFSRLRARYLLAPVAHVMIVGASPDGAERVRGDRELKLVQESGLRVSPVLAAAAADLSGIGTLRPDVLHLACHCDGTNLIFETAAGVVEPVAATRVADLLATYRKQGGVTLRAVVLNACHSGGIAGLFTSVADTVVAHGGELDDECAAEFAGRLYRQLPGASSIAAAAHLAAAAAALTSVYCADLEQDLVVLPDR
;
A
#
# COMPACT_ATOMS: atom_id res chain seq x y z
N MET A 1 27.94 -1.40 -1.23
CA MET A 1 27.44 -0.02 -1.42
C MET A 1 26.13 -0.15 -2.15
N ALA A 2 25.05 0.44 -1.64
CA ALA A 2 23.77 0.39 -2.34
C ALA A 2 23.80 1.41 -3.47
N ASP A 3 23.47 1.01 -4.69
CA ASP A 3 23.32 1.95 -5.80
C ASP A 3 22.15 2.90 -5.50
N ASP A 4 22.25 4.14 -6.01
CA ASP A 4 21.13 5.08 -5.93
C ASP A 4 19.96 4.60 -6.79
N VAL A 5 18.84 5.29 -6.71
CA VAL A 5 17.71 5.07 -7.62
C VAL A 5 17.95 5.76 -8.96
N ASP A 6 17.79 5.01 -10.03
CA ASP A 6 17.84 5.54 -11.40
C ASP A 6 16.46 6.08 -11.79
N LEU A 7 16.25 7.38 -11.55
CA LEU A 7 14.98 8.05 -11.84
C LEU A 7 14.86 8.32 -13.33
N ILE A 8 13.74 7.90 -13.93
CA ILE A 8 13.40 8.34 -15.29
C ILE A 8 13.16 9.87 -15.32
N PRO A 9 13.37 10.55 -16.46
CA PRO A 9 13.25 12.00 -16.55
C PRO A 9 11.94 12.58 -16.00
N ASP A 10 10.81 11.96 -16.31
CA ASP A 10 9.49 12.40 -15.83
C ASP A 10 9.36 12.32 -14.30
N ASP A 11 9.97 11.29 -13.70
CA ASP A 11 9.94 11.11 -12.24
C ASP A 11 10.90 12.04 -11.52
N LEU A 12 12.03 12.38 -12.15
CA LEU A 12 12.92 13.41 -11.66
C LEU A 12 12.24 14.78 -11.68
N ASP A 13 11.58 15.16 -12.77
CA ASP A 13 10.84 16.42 -12.87
C ASP A 13 9.69 16.51 -11.85
N ALA A 14 8.95 15.40 -11.68
CA ALA A 14 7.92 15.29 -10.65
C ALA A 14 8.51 15.45 -9.24
N LEU A 15 9.66 14.83 -8.96
CA LEU A 15 10.35 14.96 -7.68
C LEU A 15 10.78 16.40 -7.41
N VAL A 16 11.40 17.06 -8.38
CA VAL A 16 11.82 18.48 -8.30
C VAL A 16 10.62 19.36 -7.99
N THR A 17 9.53 19.20 -8.75
CA THR A 17 8.30 19.96 -8.56
C THR A 17 7.70 19.74 -7.18
N ALA A 18 7.60 18.49 -6.73
CA ALA A 18 7.00 18.14 -5.45
C ALA A 18 7.84 18.65 -4.26
N VAL A 19 9.17 18.50 -4.30
CA VAL A 19 10.07 19.02 -3.26
C VAL A 19 9.99 20.53 -3.20
N THR A 20 10.07 21.21 -4.36
CA THR A 20 9.96 22.67 -4.44
C THR A 20 8.64 23.18 -3.88
N ALA A 21 7.54 22.48 -4.15
CA ALA A 21 6.23 22.85 -3.63
C ALA A 21 6.07 22.58 -2.13
N ALA A 22 6.65 21.49 -1.60
CA ALA A 22 6.45 21.02 -0.23
C ALA A 22 7.41 21.64 0.81
N PHE A 23 8.60 22.07 0.37
CA PHE A 23 9.67 22.58 1.23
C PHE A 23 10.09 24.00 0.81
N ARG A 24 9.17 24.95 0.93
CA ARG A 24 9.37 26.36 0.52
C ARG A 24 10.10 27.20 1.56
N ASP A 25 9.93 26.85 2.83
CA ASP A 25 10.55 27.54 3.96
C ASP A 25 12.02 27.08 4.14
N GLN A 26 12.88 28.04 4.51
CA GLN A 26 14.29 27.79 4.74
C GLN A 26 14.54 26.80 5.87
N ALA A 27 13.78 26.85 6.98
CA ALA A 27 13.99 25.94 8.09
C ALA A 27 13.63 24.49 7.69
N ASP A 28 12.50 24.31 7.00
CA ASP A 28 12.02 23.03 6.52
C ASP A 28 12.95 22.43 5.46
N ALA A 29 13.42 23.24 4.50
CA ALA A 29 14.37 22.83 3.48
C ALA A 29 15.71 22.43 4.11
N HIS A 30 16.28 23.24 5.02
CA HIS A 30 17.52 22.92 5.71
C HIS A 30 17.41 21.65 6.55
N GLN A 31 16.27 21.40 7.18
CA GLN A 31 16.06 20.16 7.94
C GLN A 31 16.09 18.94 6.99
N LEU A 32 15.42 19.03 5.83
CA LEU A 32 15.46 17.96 4.84
C LEU A 32 16.88 17.75 4.31
N LEU A 33 17.56 18.82 3.89
CA LEU A 33 18.96 18.80 3.42
C LEU A 33 19.90 18.15 4.43
N ARG A 34 19.75 18.48 5.72
CA ARG A 34 20.55 17.86 6.79
C ARG A 34 20.30 16.36 6.89
N ARG A 35 19.05 15.90 6.80
CA ARG A 35 18.70 14.47 6.92
C ARG A 35 19.22 13.64 5.73
N ILE A 36 19.22 14.22 4.53
CA ILE A 36 19.81 13.54 3.37
C ILE A 36 21.34 13.61 3.34
N GLY A 37 21.97 14.37 4.24
CA GLY A 37 23.42 14.51 4.33
C GLY A 37 24.01 15.59 3.40
N TYR A 38 23.19 16.54 2.94
CA TYR A 38 23.65 17.66 2.13
C TYR A 38 24.44 18.67 2.97
N PRO A 39 25.62 19.14 2.48
CA PRO A 39 26.46 20.11 3.19
C PRO A 39 25.77 21.48 3.30
N LEU A 40 25.40 21.88 4.51
CA LEU A 40 24.63 23.12 4.75
C LEU A 40 25.41 24.41 4.46
N ASP A 41 26.75 24.36 4.43
CA ASP A 41 27.60 25.46 3.97
C ASP A 41 27.46 25.73 2.46
N ARG A 42 26.97 24.74 1.70
CA ARG A 42 26.62 24.85 0.28
C ARG A 42 25.12 25.06 0.04
N ALA A 43 24.31 25.17 1.10
CA ALA A 43 22.88 25.34 0.95
C ALA A 43 22.55 26.74 0.41
N PRO A 44 21.79 26.85 -0.69
CA PRO A 44 21.34 28.15 -1.19
C PRO A 44 20.37 28.81 -0.21
N ASN A 45 20.20 30.13 -0.34
CA ASN A 45 19.24 30.87 0.46
C ASN A 45 17.81 30.68 -0.10
N PHE A 46 17.01 29.88 0.60
CA PHE A 46 15.62 29.57 0.23
C PHE A 46 14.65 30.75 0.45
N ALA A 47 15.01 31.76 1.24
CA ALA A 47 14.15 32.91 1.51
C ALA A 47 14.06 33.89 0.35
N VAL A 48 15.03 33.88 -0.58
CA VAL A 48 15.05 34.78 -1.75
C VAL A 48 14.27 34.18 -2.91
N ASP A 49 14.65 32.98 -3.34
CA ASP A 49 13.97 32.24 -4.40
C ASP A 49 14.11 30.73 -4.15
N HIS A 50 13.10 30.15 -3.52
CA HIS A 50 13.05 28.72 -3.24
C HIS A 50 13.10 27.84 -4.49
N ARG A 51 12.60 28.32 -5.65
CA ARG A 51 12.64 27.52 -6.89
C ARG A 51 14.06 27.43 -7.42
N TYR A 52 14.74 28.57 -7.52
CA TYR A 52 16.15 28.59 -7.91
C TYR A 52 17.02 27.81 -6.92
N ALA A 53 16.76 27.96 -5.62
CA ALA A 53 17.45 27.22 -4.56
C ALA A 53 17.32 25.70 -4.75
N TRP A 54 16.11 25.18 -4.99
CA TRP A 54 15.94 23.74 -5.25
C TRP A 54 16.61 23.32 -6.57
N THR A 55 16.53 24.10 -7.65
CA THR A 55 17.28 23.79 -8.88
C THR A 55 18.78 23.66 -8.65
N ALA A 56 19.38 24.56 -7.86
CA ALA A 56 20.80 24.49 -7.50
C ALA A 56 21.12 23.23 -6.68
N VAL A 57 20.28 22.89 -5.69
CA VAL A 57 20.43 21.67 -4.90
C VAL A 57 20.39 20.43 -5.80
N PHE A 58 19.41 20.31 -6.70
CA PHE A 58 19.31 19.16 -7.61
C PHE A 58 20.52 19.07 -8.56
N GLY A 59 21.09 20.20 -8.98
CA GLY A 59 22.37 20.23 -9.71
C GLY A 59 23.52 19.65 -8.87
N ASP A 60 23.62 20.04 -7.61
CA ASP A 60 24.62 19.49 -6.68
C ASP A 60 24.40 17.99 -6.43
N LEU A 61 23.16 17.54 -6.25
CA LEU A 61 22.83 16.12 -6.10
C LEU A 61 23.24 15.31 -7.34
N ALA A 62 22.94 15.79 -8.54
CA ALA A 62 23.33 15.14 -9.79
C ALA A 62 24.86 15.08 -9.98
N SER A 63 25.60 16.01 -9.38
CA SER A 63 27.07 16.01 -9.39
C SER A 63 27.71 15.09 -8.35
N GLY A 64 26.90 14.43 -7.50
CA GLY A 64 27.38 13.49 -6.49
C GLY A 64 27.82 14.12 -5.17
N VAL A 65 27.32 15.33 -4.83
CA VAL A 65 27.59 15.98 -3.52
C VAL A 65 27.11 15.14 -2.34
N VAL A 66 26.06 14.34 -2.55
CA VAL A 66 25.51 13.40 -1.57
C VAL A 66 25.57 12.00 -2.17
N GLU A 67 25.89 10.99 -1.37
CA GLU A 67 25.84 9.58 -1.77
C GLU A 67 24.39 9.07 -1.75
N THR A 68 23.94 8.41 -2.83
CA THR A 68 22.55 7.95 -3.01
C THR A 68 21.49 9.07 -2.81
N PRO A 69 21.66 10.23 -3.47
CA PRO A 69 20.90 11.43 -3.19
C PRO A 69 19.39 11.25 -3.36
N TYR A 70 18.96 10.58 -4.43
CA TYR A 70 17.53 10.46 -4.73
C TYR A 70 16.84 9.46 -3.82
N ARG A 71 17.52 8.36 -3.47
CA ARG A 71 17.01 7.40 -2.48
C ARG A 71 16.77 8.05 -1.12
N ARG A 72 17.74 8.84 -0.66
CA ARG A 72 17.63 9.58 0.62
C ARG A 72 16.55 10.64 0.53
N LEU A 73 16.51 11.42 -0.54
CA LEU A 73 15.55 12.50 -0.72
C LEU A 73 14.11 11.98 -0.75
N ILE A 74 13.83 10.91 -1.52
CA ILE A 74 12.48 10.32 -1.58
C ILE A 74 12.07 9.76 -0.21
N THR A 75 12.97 9.06 0.49
CA THR A 75 12.71 8.54 1.84
C THR A 75 12.35 9.68 2.80
N GLU A 76 13.23 10.66 2.91
CA GLU A 76 13.11 11.74 3.90
C GLU A 76 11.96 12.70 3.60
N ALA A 77 11.71 12.98 2.32
CA ALA A 77 10.58 13.79 1.89
C ALA A 77 9.25 13.09 2.18
N HIS A 78 9.16 11.78 1.91
CA HIS A 78 7.97 11.00 2.24
C HIS A 78 7.74 10.92 3.75
N ASP A 79 8.77 10.65 4.55
CA ASP A 79 8.64 10.59 6.02
C ASP A 79 8.11 11.92 6.60
N LYS A 80 8.55 13.05 6.05
CA LYS A 80 8.12 14.38 6.52
C LYS A 80 6.79 14.84 5.91
N ARG A 81 6.38 14.27 4.77
CA ARG A 81 5.10 14.53 4.08
C ARG A 81 4.48 13.22 3.57
N PRO A 82 3.97 12.34 4.47
CA PRO A 82 3.47 11.01 4.08
C PRO A 82 2.31 11.05 3.09
N TYR A 83 1.54 12.14 3.12
CA TYR A 83 0.37 12.34 2.27
C TYR A 83 0.68 13.03 0.94
N ASN A 84 1.94 13.33 0.61
CA ASN A 84 2.28 13.87 -0.72
C ASN A 84 2.24 12.73 -1.76
N PRO A 85 1.37 12.82 -2.80
CA PRO A 85 1.16 11.71 -3.72
C PRO A 85 2.41 11.38 -4.54
N THR A 86 3.22 12.39 -4.90
CA THR A 86 4.46 12.20 -5.65
C THR A 86 5.50 11.45 -4.82
N PHE A 87 5.75 11.83 -3.57
CA PHE A 87 6.74 11.13 -2.73
C PHE A 87 6.33 9.68 -2.47
N SER A 88 5.04 9.46 -2.20
CA SER A 88 4.49 8.12 -2.00
C SER A 88 4.60 7.24 -3.25
N ARG A 89 4.36 7.81 -4.44
CA ARG A 89 4.52 7.13 -5.73
C ARG A 89 5.98 6.78 -6.01
N LEU A 90 6.89 7.74 -5.85
CA LEU A 90 8.32 7.54 -6.10
C LEU A 90 8.95 6.54 -5.12
N ARG A 91 8.58 6.61 -3.83
CA ARG A 91 8.99 5.62 -2.83
C ARG A 91 8.51 4.22 -3.22
N ALA A 92 7.24 4.08 -3.59
CA ALA A 92 6.69 2.81 -4.01
C ALA A 92 7.36 2.22 -5.25
N ARG A 93 7.75 3.07 -6.21
CA ARG A 93 8.38 2.67 -7.47
C ARG A 93 9.85 2.30 -7.33
N TYR A 94 10.62 3.08 -6.57
CA TYR A 94 12.09 2.98 -6.57
C TYR A 94 12.70 2.44 -5.29
N LEU A 95 11.99 2.53 -4.16
CA LEU A 95 12.56 2.23 -2.85
C LEU A 95 11.99 0.99 -2.19
N LEU A 96 10.76 0.63 -2.52
CA LEU A 96 10.17 -0.62 -2.04
C LEU A 96 10.55 -1.75 -2.99
N ALA A 97 11.05 -2.86 -2.43
CA ALA A 97 11.21 -4.09 -3.18
C ALA A 97 9.86 -4.49 -3.81
N PRO A 98 9.82 -5.14 -4.99
CA PRO A 98 8.58 -5.63 -5.58
C PRO A 98 7.77 -6.45 -4.57
N VAL A 99 6.43 -6.41 -4.65
CA VAL A 99 5.59 -7.31 -3.85
C VAL A 99 6.00 -8.72 -4.26
N ALA A 100 6.47 -9.51 -3.30
CA ALA A 100 6.94 -10.86 -3.54
C ALA A 100 6.09 -11.89 -2.80
N HIS A 101 5.51 -11.51 -1.66
CA HIS A 101 4.77 -12.43 -0.79
C HIS A 101 3.41 -11.88 -0.36
N VAL A 102 2.37 -12.63 -0.70
CA VAL A 102 0.98 -12.38 -0.27
C VAL A 102 0.59 -13.44 0.77
N MET A 103 0.06 -13.01 1.91
CA MET A 103 -0.68 -13.87 2.82
C MET A 103 -2.17 -13.66 2.54
N ILE A 104 -2.86 -14.72 2.12
CA ILE A 104 -4.30 -14.68 1.87
C ILE A 104 -5.02 -15.45 2.96
N VAL A 105 -5.95 -14.77 3.62
CA VAL A 105 -6.71 -15.28 4.76
C VAL A 105 -8.18 -15.29 4.35
N GLY A 106 -8.72 -16.49 4.18
CA GLY A 106 -10.08 -16.74 3.74
C GLY A 106 -10.92 -17.34 4.87
N ALA A 107 -12.08 -16.75 5.14
CA ALA A 107 -13.07 -17.27 6.10
C ALA A 107 -14.44 -17.41 5.42
N SER A 108 -15.04 -18.58 5.55
CA SER A 108 -16.30 -19.01 4.96
C SER A 108 -17.06 -19.91 5.96
N PRO A 109 -17.42 -19.39 7.16
CA PRO A 109 -18.00 -20.18 8.24
C PRO A 109 -19.36 -20.79 7.86
N ASP A 110 -19.66 -21.92 8.47
CA ASP A 110 -20.97 -22.56 8.40
C ASP A 110 -22.07 -21.60 8.90
N GLY A 111 -23.14 -21.49 8.13
CA GLY A 111 -24.30 -20.65 8.45
C GLY A 111 -24.17 -19.19 8.02
N ALA A 112 -23.03 -18.75 7.50
CA ALA A 112 -22.92 -17.51 6.73
C ALA A 112 -23.16 -17.77 5.23
N GLU A 113 -23.37 -16.70 4.48
CA GLU A 113 -23.23 -16.77 3.03
C GLU A 113 -21.79 -17.22 2.69
N ARG A 114 -21.65 -18.11 1.72
CA ARG A 114 -20.36 -18.71 1.43
C ARG A 114 -19.48 -17.70 0.70
N VAL A 115 -18.31 -17.38 1.27
CA VAL A 115 -17.24 -16.67 0.54
C VAL A 115 -16.41 -17.69 -0.24
N ARG A 116 -16.15 -17.42 -1.53
CA ARG A 116 -15.33 -18.27 -2.40
C ARG A 116 -13.85 -17.86 -2.41
N GLY A 117 -13.27 -17.70 -1.23
CA GLY A 117 -11.84 -17.41 -1.04
C GLY A 117 -10.91 -18.47 -1.66
N ASP A 118 -11.41 -19.69 -1.90
CA ASP A 118 -10.72 -20.73 -2.67
C ASP A 118 -10.50 -20.32 -4.15
N ARG A 119 -11.47 -19.64 -4.77
CA ARG A 119 -11.37 -19.13 -6.14
C ARG A 119 -10.42 -17.94 -6.22
N GLU A 120 -10.51 -17.02 -5.26
CA GLU A 120 -9.56 -15.91 -5.13
C GLU A 120 -8.14 -16.45 -5.04
N LEU A 121 -7.89 -17.37 -4.09
CA LEU A 121 -6.59 -18.02 -3.91
C LEU A 121 -6.05 -18.59 -5.22
N LYS A 122 -6.87 -19.35 -5.96
CA LYS A 122 -6.46 -19.94 -7.23
C LYS A 122 -5.96 -18.86 -8.20
N LEU A 123 -6.71 -17.78 -8.39
CA LEU A 123 -6.33 -16.71 -9.32
C LEU A 123 -5.12 -15.90 -8.83
N VAL A 124 -4.96 -15.71 -7.52
CA VAL A 124 -3.75 -15.07 -6.96
C VAL A 124 -2.51 -15.94 -7.17
N GLN A 125 -2.62 -17.27 -7.02
CA GLN A 125 -1.49 -18.19 -7.27
C GLN A 125 -1.02 -18.16 -8.73
N GLU A 126 -1.92 -17.91 -9.67
CA GLU A 126 -1.60 -17.77 -11.09
C GLU A 126 -0.81 -16.48 -11.41
N SER A 127 -0.64 -15.56 -10.45
CA SER A 127 0.14 -14.32 -10.66
C SER A 127 1.66 -14.52 -10.60
N GLY A 128 2.13 -15.69 -10.15
CA GLY A 128 3.56 -16.00 -9.98
C GLY A 128 4.19 -15.43 -8.70
N LEU A 129 3.40 -14.82 -7.82
CA LEU A 129 3.85 -14.38 -6.50
C LEU A 129 3.96 -15.57 -5.53
N ARG A 130 4.77 -15.44 -4.48
CA ARG A 130 4.70 -16.37 -3.35
C ARG A 130 3.39 -16.11 -2.61
N VAL A 131 2.55 -17.13 -2.47
CA VAL A 131 1.27 -17.04 -1.75
C VAL A 131 1.28 -17.98 -0.55
N SER A 132 0.97 -17.46 0.64
CA SER A 132 0.73 -18.25 1.84
C SER A 132 -0.77 -18.25 2.16
N PRO A 133 -1.49 -19.33 1.82
CA PRO A 133 -2.91 -19.42 2.11
C PRO A 133 -3.19 -19.83 3.55
N VAL A 134 -4.23 -19.21 4.13
CA VAL A 134 -4.90 -19.62 5.35
C VAL A 134 -6.39 -19.62 5.03
N LEU A 135 -6.96 -20.80 4.79
CA LEU A 135 -8.40 -20.96 4.53
C LEU A 135 -9.09 -21.52 5.78
N ALA A 136 -10.41 -21.34 5.87
CA ALA A 136 -11.19 -21.61 7.07
C ALA A 136 -10.60 -20.87 8.29
N ALA A 137 -10.24 -19.60 8.07
CA ALA A 137 -9.40 -18.86 8.98
C ALA A 137 -10.13 -18.46 10.26
N ALA A 138 -9.50 -18.76 11.39
CA ALA A 138 -9.81 -18.14 12.67
C ALA A 138 -9.01 -16.84 12.84
N ALA A 139 -9.51 -15.92 13.66
CA ALA A 139 -8.81 -14.66 13.91
C ALA A 139 -7.41 -14.87 14.54
N ALA A 140 -7.20 -15.99 15.24
CA ALA A 140 -5.90 -16.38 15.78
C ALA A 140 -4.84 -16.65 14.69
N ASP A 141 -5.25 -17.04 13.49
CA ASP A 141 -4.32 -17.35 12.39
C ASP A 141 -3.61 -16.10 11.85
N LEU A 142 -4.16 -14.91 12.09
CA LEU A 142 -3.51 -13.63 11.79
C LEU A 142 -2.15 -13.48 12.51
N SER A 143 -1.93 -14.23 13.60
CA SER A 143 -0.64 -14.27 14.28
C SER A 143 0.50 -14.80 13.41
N GLY A 144 0.17 -15.59 12.38
CA GLY A 144 1.12 -16.08 11.38
C GLY A 144 1.87 -14.97 10.64
N ILE A 145 1.35 -13.74 10.65
CA ILE A 145 1.98 -12.58 10.02
C ILE A 145 3.38 -12.28 10.57
N GLY A 146 3.63 -12.55 11.86
CA GLY A 146 4.93 -12.33 12.49
C GLY A 146 6.02 -13.26 11.95
N THR A 147 5.64 -14.49 11.60
CA THR A 147 6.53 -15.51 11.04
C THR A 147 6.63 -15.41 9.53
N LEU A 148 5.50 -15.24 8.85
CA LEU A 148 5.42 -15.20 7.40
C LEU A 148 6.00 -13.92 6.82
N ARG A 149 5.85 -12.79 7.54
CA ARG A 149 6.25 -11.44 7.11
C ARG A 149 5.85 -11.13 5.65
N PRO A 150 4.56 -11.23 5.31
CA PRO A 150 4.10 -10.95 3.96
C PRO A 150 4.24 -9.45 3.63
N ASP A 151 4.33 -9.14 2.34
CA ASP A 151 4.23 -7.76 1.85
C ASP A 151 2.78 -7.29 1.83
N VAL A 152 1.86 -8.21 1.52
CA VAL A 152 0.42 -7.93 1.40
C VAL A 152 -0.37 -8.92 2.24
N LEU A 153 -1.27 -8.39 3.08
CA LEU A 153 -2.32 -9.16 3.74
C LEU A 153 -3.61 -9.02 2.93
N HIS A 154 -4.13 -10.13 2.42
CA HIS A 154 -5.39 -10.21 1.71
C HIS A 154 -6.43 -10.91 2.59
N LEU A 155 -7.53 -10.22 2.89
CA LEU A 155 -8.63 -10.75 3.69
C LEU A 155 -9.83 -11.01 2.78
N ALA A 156 -10.13 -12.28 2.54
CA ALA A 156 -11.27 -12.76 1.77
C ALA A 156 -12.33 -13.28 2.77
N CYS A 157 -13.18 -12.37 3.26
CA CYS A 157 -14.13 -12.67 4.32
C CYS A 157 -15.32 -11.72 4.26
N HIS A 158 -16.36 -12.01 5.03
CA HIS A 158 -17.47 -11.07 5.18
C HIS A 158 -17.10 -9.89 6.07
N CYS A 159 -17.76 -8.76 5.84
CA CYS A 159 -17.73 -7.59 6.71
C CYS A 159 -19.15 -7.10 6.94
N ASP A 160 -19.54 -6.97 8.21
CA ASP A 160 -20.89 -6.50 8.61
C ASP A 160 -20.95 -4.97 8.81
N GLY A 161 -19.94 -4.26 8.28
CA GLY A 161 -19.75 -2.82 8.43
C GLY A 161 -18.81 -2.42 9.57
N THR A 162 -18.63 -3.27 10.60
CA THR A 162 -17.68 -2.98 11.71
C THR A 162 -16.82 -4.16 12.12
N ASN A 163 -17.28 -5.38 11.86
CA ASN A 163 -16.60 -6.62 12.14
C ASN A 163 -16.19 -7.30 10.84
N LEU A 164 -15.02 -7.91 10.87
CA LEU A 164 -14.59 -8.92 9.92
C LEU A 164 -15.03 -10.28 10.45
N ILE A 165 -15.63 -11.09 9.60
CA ILE A 165 -16.18 -12.39 9.99
C ILE A 165 -15.14 -13.47 9.77
N PHE A 166 -14.75 -14.13 10.85
CA PHE A 166 -13.87 -15.29 10.86
C PHE A 166 -14.63 -16.55 11.24
N GLU A 167 -13.93 -17.68 11.26
CA GLU A 167 -14.47 -18.94 11.76
C GLU A 167 -13.89 -19.26 13.13
N THR A 168 -14.71 -19.80 14.02
CA THR A 168 -14.21 -20.49 15.21
C THR A 168 -13.54 -21.80 14.81
N ALA A 169 -12.82 -22.45 15.74
CA ALA A 169 -12.30 -23.80 15.53
C ALA A 169 -13.38 -24.86 15.20
N ALA A 170 -14.65 -24.56 15.45
CA ALA A 170 -15.79 -25.41 15.10
C ALA A 170 -16.40 -25.09 13.73
N GLY A 171 -15.82 -24.16 12.95
CA GLY A 171 -16.33 -23.73 11.64
C GLY A 171 -17.49 -22.74 11.73
N VAL A 172 -17.88 -22.29 12.93
CA VAL A 172 -19.02 -21.38 13.14
C VAL A 172 -18.58 -19.93 13.04
N VAL A 173 -19.49 -19.05 12.60
CA VAL A 173 -19.33 -17.59 12.51
C VAL A 173 -18.74 -16.99 13.79
N GLU A 174 -17.64 -16.25 13.65
CA GLU A 174 -17.00 -15.45 14.70
C GLU A 174 -16.82 -13.99 14.22
N PRO A 175 -17.68 -13.06 14.64
CA PRO A 175 -17.48 -11.64 14.35
C PRO A 175 -16.32 -11.08 15.15
N VAL A 176 -15.34 -10.46 14.46
CA VAL A 176 -14.20 -9.81 15.10
C VAL A 176 -14.14 -8.35 14.67
N ALA A 177 -14.23 -7.45 15.65
CA ALA A 177 -14.14 -6.01 15.41
C ALA A 177 -12.89 -5.65 14.61
N ALA A 178 -13.06 -4.92 13.51
CA ALA A 178 -11.97 -4.52 12.62
C ALA A 178 -10.88 -3.71 13.36
N THR A 179 -11.27 -2.96 14.39
CA THR A 179 -10.34 -2.25 15.29
C THR A 179 -9.38 -3.20 15.99
N ARG A 180 -9.86 -4.35 16.48
CA ARG A 180 -9.01 -5.36 17.14
C ARG A 180 -8.03 -6.00 16.17
N VAL A 181 -8.45 -6.21 14.91
CA VAL A 181 -7.56 -6.69 13.85
C VAL A 181 -6.48 -5.65 13.55
N ALA A 182 -6.86 -4.38 13.38
CA ALA A 182 -5.90 -3.29 13.15
C ALA A 182 -4.91 -3.13 14.33
N ASP A 183 -5.37 -3.23 15.57
CA ASP A 183 -4.52 -3.16 16.77
C ASP A 183 -3.52 -4.31 16.85
N LEU A 184 -3.92 -5.53 16.46
CA LEU A 184 -3.04 -6.68 16.37
C LEU A 184 -1.92 -6.42 15.33
N LEU A 185 -2.29 -5.96 14.13
CA LEU A 185 -1.32 -5.63 13.08
C LEU A 185 -0.38 -4.50 13.51
N ALA A 186 -0.89 -3.49 14.23
CA ALA A 186 -0.09 -2.40 14.78
C ALA A 186 0.92 -2.91 15.82
N THR A 187 0.54 -3.92 16.60
CA THR A 187 1.45 -4.58 17.55
C THR A 187 2.58 -5.30 16.81
N TYR A 188 2.28 -6.06 15.76
CA TYR A 188 3.30 -6.70 14.91
C TYR A 188 4.23 -5.71 14.22
N ARG A 189 3.71 -4.56 13.79
CA ARG A 189 4.52 -3.47 13.25
C ARG A 189 5.47 -2.91 14.31
N LYS A 190 4.94 -2.55 15.48
CA LYS A 190 5.72 -1.90 16.56
C LYS A 190 6.76 -2.82 17.19
N GLN A 191 6.40 -4.08 17.43
CA GLN A 191 7.26 -5.03 18.17
C GLN A 191 8.03 -5.98 17.25
N GLY A 192 7.40 -6.45 16.18
CA GLY A 192 7.99 -7.40 15.23
C GLY A 192 8.67 -6.75 14.03
N GLY A 193 8.50 -5.45 13.81
CA GLY A 193 8.99 -4.76 12.62
C GLY A 193 8.35 -5.27 11.32
N VAL A 194 7.12 -5.79 11.40
CA VAL A 194 6.35 -6.20 10.21
C VAL A 194 5.84 -4.94 9.51
N THR A 195 6.18 -4.76 8.24
CA THR A 195 5.73 -3.62 7.43
C THR A 195 4.91 -4.14 6.27
N LEU A 196 3.60 -3.92 6.33
CA LEU A 196 2.72 -4.26 5.21
C LEU A 196 2.77 -3.15 4.17
N ARG A 197 2.98 -3.53 2.92
CA ARG A 197 2.80 -2.64 1.78
C ARG A 197 1.33 -2.44 1.48
N ALA A 198 0.52 -3.49 1.64
CA ALA A 198 -0.93 -3.34 1.58
C ALA A 198 -1.71 -4.26 2.52
N VAL A 199 -2.89 -3.77 2.88
CA VAL A 199 -4.01 -4.58 3.37
C VAL A 199 -5.11 -4.51 2.32
N VAL A 200 -5.54 -5.66 1.81
CA VAL A 200 -6.67 -5.77 0.88
C VAL A 200 -7.84 -6.38 1.65
N LEU A 201 -8.85 -5.55 1.94
CA LEU A 201 -10.12 -5.95 2.52
C LEU A 201 -11.05 -6.34 1.36
N ASN A 202 -10.91 -7.57 0.87
CA ASN A 202 -11.76 -8.12 -0.19
C ASN A 202 -13.08 -8.63 0.43
N ALA A 203 -13.84 -7.67 0.95
CA ALA A 203 -15.05 -7.89 1.73
C ALA A 203 -16.08 -6.79 1.41
N CYS A 204 -17.36 -7.16 1.32
CA CYS A 204 -18.46 -6.23 1.12
C CYS A 204 -18.48 -5.13 2.19
N HIS A 205 -18.81 -3.89 1.83
CA HIS A 205 -18.95 -2.76 2.75
C HIS A 205 -17.75 -2.51 3.69
N SER A 206 -16.55 -2.94 3.30
CA SER A 206 -15.30 -2.73 4.06
C SER A 206 -14.76 -1.30 3.96
N GLY A 207 -15.31 -0.46 3.09
CA GLY A 207 -14.90 0.94 2.91
C GLY A 207 -14.95 1.76 4.20
N GLY A 208 -15.97 1.52 5.04
CA GLY A 208 -16.13 2.21 6.33
C GLY A 208 -15.04 1.89 7.37
N ILE A 209 -14.40 0.72 7.26
CA ILE A 209 -13.34 0.28 8.18
C ILE A 209 -11.92 0.45 7.61
N ALA A 210 -11.78 0.79 6.32
CA ALA A 210 -10.50 0.90 5.63
C ALA A 210 -9.51 1.85 6.35
N GLY A 211 -10.02 2.97 6.88
CA GLY A 211 -9.22 3.97 7.58
C GLY A 211 -8.45 3.42 8.79
N LEU A 212 -8.96 2.37 9.45
CA LEU A 212 -8.32 1.74 10.61
C LEU A 212 -6.97 1.12 10.26
N PHE A 213 -6.78 0.68 9.01
CA PHE A 213 -5.60 -0.05 8.56
C PHE A 213 -4.49 0.86 7.98
N THR A 214 -4.77 2.15 7.80
CA THR A 214 -3.82 3.12 7.21
C THR A 214 -2.56 3.36 8.06
N SER A 215 -2.62 3.06 9.36
CA SER A 215 -1.47 3.17 10.26
C SER A 215 -0.52 1.96 10.16
N VAL A 216 -0.99 0.83 9.61
CA VAL A 216 -0.23 -0.43 9.58
C VAL A 216 0.26 -0.77 8.17
N ALA A 217 -0.38 -0.25 7.12
CA ALA A 217 -0.02 -0.48 5.72
C ALA A 217 0.14 0.81 4.90
N ASP A 218 1.03 0.80 3.90
CA ASP A 218 1.23 1.93 2.99
C ASP A 218 0.02 2.15 2.04
N THR A 219 -0.77 1.11 1.78
CA THR A 219 -1.98 1.16 0.96
C THR A 219 -3.05 0.25 1.56
N VAL A 220 -4.28 0.73 1.66
CA VAL A 220 -5.44 -0.09 2.04
C VAL A 220 -6.38 -0.10 0.86
N VAL A 221 -6.80 -1.28 0.44
CA VAL A 221 -7.80 -1.48 -0.61
C VAL A 221 -9.03 -2.09 0.05
N ALA A 222 -10.19 -1.51 -0.20
CA ALA A 222 -11.46 -1.92 0.38
C ALA A 222 -12.61 -1.62 -0.61
N HIS A 223 -13.83 -2.01 -0.25
CA HIS A 223 -15.01 -1.86 -1.10
C HIS A 223 -16.17 -1.23 -0.32
N GLY A 224 -16.78 -0.17 -0.85
CA GLY A 224 -17.89 0.54 -0.23
C GLY A 224 -19.24 -0.17 -0.36
N GLY A 225 -19.42 -0.94 -1.43
CA GLY A 225 -20.66 -1.61 -1.78
C GLY A 225 -20.62 -3.13 -1.64
N GLU A 226 -21.55 -3.77 -2.32
CA GLU A 226 -21.60 -5.23 -2.47
C GLU A 226 -20.44 -5.71 -3.34
N LEU A 227 -19.96 -6.92 -3.05
CA LEU A 227 -18.89 -7.55 -3.81
C LEU A 227 -19.23 -9.03 -3.96
N ASP A 228 -19.80 -9.38 -5.11
CA ASP A 228 -20.11 -10.76 -5.46
C ASP A 228 -18.85 -11.64 -5.48
N ASP A 229 -18.97 -12.92 -5.16
CA ASP A 229 -17.87 -13.90 -5.16
C ASP A 229 -17.11 -13.93 -6.50
N GLU A 230 -17.84 -13.96 -7.62
CA GLU A 230 -17.25 -13.88 -8.96
C GLU A 230 -16.46 -12.59 -9.15
N CYS A 231 -16.97 -11.47 -8.62
CA CYS A 231 -16.30 -10.19 -8.73
C CYS A 231 -15.08 -10.07 -7.83
N ALA A 232 -15.17 -10.55 -6.58
CA ALA A 232 -14.07 -10.64 -5.63
C ALA A 232 -12.89 -11.43 -6.21
N ALA A 233 -13.18 -12.60 -6.79
CA ALA A 233 -12.19 -13.46 -7.45
C ALA A 233 -11.54 -12.77 -8.65
N GLU A 234 -12.35 -12.16 -9.54
CA GLU A 234 -11.86 -11.49 -10.73
C GLU A 234 -10.98 -10.28 -10.38
N PHE A 235 -11.43 -9.48 -9.41
CA PHE A 235 -10.67 -8.33 -8.88
C PHE A 235 -9.33 -8.79 -8.30
N ALA A 236 -9.33 -9.76 -7.38
CA ALA A 236 -8.11 -10.26 -6.76
C ALA A 236 -7.12 -10.79 -7.81
N GLY A 237 -7.60 -11.64 -8.73
CA GLY A 237 -6.78 -12.18 -9.81
C GLY A 237 -6.18 -11.11 -10.73
N ARG A 238 -6.91 -10.03 -11.02
CA ARG A 238 -6.40 -8.92 -11.83
C ARG A 238 -5.40 -8.05 -11.06
N LEU A 239 -5.72 -7.71 -9.82
CA LEU A 239 -4.86 -6.91 -8.94
C LEU A 239 -3.45 -7.51 -8.89
N TYR A 240 -3.34 -8.78 -8.50
CA TYR A 240 -2.03 -9.41 -8.31
C TYR A 240 -1.30 -9.68 -9.63
N ARG A 241 -2.00 -9.93 -10.74
CA ARG A 241 -1.36 -10.03 -12.08
C ARG A 241 -0.82 -8.70 -12.59
N GLN A 242 -1.44 -7.58 -12.22
CA GLN A 242 -1.01 -6.26 -12.67
C GLN A 242 0.11 -5.66 -11.80
N LEU A 243 0.27 -6.13 -10.55
CA LEU A 243 1.26 -5.60 -9.61
C LEU A 243 2.69 -5.45 -10.17
N PRO A 244 3.26 -6.44 -10.91
CA PRO A 244 4.62 -6.30 -11.46
C PRO A 244 4.80 -5.14 -12.44
N GLY A 245 3.73 -4.73 -13.15
CA GLY A 245 3.75 -3.66 -14.14
C GLY A 245 3.19 -2.32 -13.63
N ALA A 246 2.56 -2.30 -12.45
CA ALA A 246 1.94 -1.11 -11.90
C ALA A 246 2.94 -0.22 -11.15
N SER A 247 2.72 1.09 -11.19
CA SER A 247 3.55 2.07 -10.46
C SER A 247 3.35 2.02 -8.94
N SER A 248 2.24 1.41 -8.47
CA SER A 248 1.91 1.20 -7.07
C SER A 248 0.79 0.16 -6.90
N ILE A 249 0.58 -0.33 -5.68
CA ILE A 249 -0.55 -1.22 -5.37
C ILE A 249 -1.89 -0.51 -5.61
N ALA A 250 -1.98 0.78 -5.26
CA ALA A 250 -3.15 1.61 -5.55
C ALA A 250 -3.47 1.66 -7.05
N ALA A 251 -2.46 1.92 -7.89
CA ALA A 251 -2.63 1.93 -9.34
C ALA A 251 -3.06 0.55 -9.88
N ALA A 252 -2.49 -0.54 -9.34
CA ALA A 252 -2.92 -1.90 -9.69
C ALA A 252 -4.37 -2.17 -9.27
N ALA A 253 -4.83 -1.66 -8.12
CA ALA A 253 -6.21 -1.80 -7.67
C ALA A 253 -7.20 -1.06 -8.59
N HIS A 254 -6.90 0.19 -8.96
CA HIS A 254 -7.75 0.93 -9.91
C HIS A 254 -7.81 0.25 -11.28
N LEU A 255 -6.66 -0.17 -11.82
CA LEU A 255 -6.61 -0.89 -13.09
C LEU A 255 -7.33 -2.25 -13.03
N ALA A 256 -7.28 -2.94 -11.89
CA ALA A 256 -7.98 -4.19 -11.69
C ALA A 256 -9.50 -3.98 -11.63
N ALA A 257 -9.97 -2.98 -10.88
CA ALA A 257 -11.38 -2.64 -10.76
C ALA A 257 -11.97 -2.22 -12.11
N ALA A 258 -11.33 -1.28 -12.81
CA ALA A 258 -11.76 -0.84 -14.13
C ALA A 258 -11.80 -2.01 -15.14
N ALA A 259 -10.78 -2.87 -15.14
CA ALA A 259 -10.73 -4.01 -16.06
C ALA A 259 -11.77 -5.10 -15.72
N ALA A 260 -12.08 -5.31 -14.43
CA ALA A 260 -13.13 -6.22 -14.00
C ALA A 260 -14.52 -5.67 -14.37
N ALA A 261 -14.79 -4.39 -14.11
CA ALA A 261 -16.04 -3.71 -14.48
C ALA A 261 -16.32 -3.75 -15.99
N LEU A 262 -15.27 -3.67 -16.82
CA LEU A 262 -15.39 -3.79 -18.27
C LEU A 262 -15.72 -5.19 -18.77
N THR A 263 -15.41 -6.24 -18.01
CA THR A 263 -15.44 -7.63 -18.50
C THR A 263 -16.45 -8.53 -17.79
N SER A 264 -17.00 -8.09 -16.65
CA SER A 264 -17.99 -8.84 -15.89
C SER A 264 -19.16 -7.94 -15.51
N VAL A 265 -20.38 -8.39 -15.83
CA VAL A 265 -21.60 -7.68 -15.43
C VAL A 265 -21.76 -7.61 -13.91
N TYR A 266 -21.21 -8.59 -13.19
CA TYR A 266 -21.20 -8.66 -11.72
C TYR A 266 -20.21 -7.69 -11.08
N CYS A 267 -19.40 -6.99 -11.87
CA CYS A 267 -18.42 -6.02 -11.38
C CYS A 267 -18.72 -4.58 -11.84
N ALA A 268 -19.92 -4.31 -12.36
CA ALA A 268 -20.23 -3.01 -12.96
C ALA A 268 -19.97 -1.82 -12.01
N ASP A 269 -20.30 -2.00 -10.72
CA ASP A 269 -20.17 -0.95 -9.71
C ASP A 269 -18.81 -0.96 -8.99
N LEU A 270 -17.96 -1.96 -9.26
CA LEU A 270 -16.69 -2.17 -8.56
C LEU A 270 -15.76 -0.95 -8.60
N GLU A 271 -15.68 -0.26 -9.75
CA GLU A 271 -14.84 0.94 -9.88
C GLU A 271 -15.36 2.10 -9.02
N GLN A 272 -16.68 2.24 -8.90
CA GLN A 272 -17.31 3.30 -8.11
C GLN A 272 -17.20 3.02 -6.61
N ASP A 273 -17.29 1.74 -6.23
CA ASP A 273 -17.22 1.29 -4.85
C ASP A 273 -15.80 1.02 -4.36
N LEU A 274 -14.78 1.09 -5.23
CA LEU A 274 -13.40 0.86 -4.84
C LEU A 274 -12.92 1.99 -3.90
N VAL A 275 -12.51 1.61 -2.69
CA VAL A 275 -11.89 2.51 -1.72
C VAL A 275 -10.41 2.18 -1.64
N VAL A 276 -9.55 3.14 -2.04
CA VAL A 276 -8.10 3.02 -1.92
C VAL A 276 -7.58 4.13 -1.01
N LEU A 277 -6.95 3.75 0.11
CA LEU A 277 -6.39 4.69 1.08
C LEU A 277 -4.85 4.59 1.15
N PRO A 278 -4.14 5.70 1.38
CA PRO A 278 -4.67 7.07 1.34
C PRO A 278 -5.17 7.42 -0.07
N ASP A 279 -6.25 8.19 -0.13
CA ASP A 279 -6.81 8.71 -1.39
C ASP A 279 -5.78 9.67 -2.01
N ARG A 280 -5.26 9.36 -3.21
CA ARG A 280 -4.08 10.01 -3.81
C ARG A 280 -4.43 10.87 -5.01
#